data_AF-A0AAD1QXA4-F1
#
_entry.id   AF-A0AAD1QXA4-F1
#
_cell.length_a   1.000
_cell.length_b   1.000
_cell.length_c   1.000
_cell.angle_alpha   90.00
_cell.angle_beta   90.00
_cell.angle_gamma   90.00
#
_symmetry.space_group_name_H-M   'P 1'
#
loop_
_entity.id
_entity.type
_entity.pdbx_description
1 polymer ?
#
loop_
_entity_poly.entity_id
_entity_poly.type
_entity_poly.pdbx_seq_one_letter_code
_entity_poly.pdbx_strand_id
1 'polypeptide(L)'
;MAVVKSLRNSLVSMRSDPDYFQSIFYDCEKKCTENNIAIPPVRKRKPFVLLDEAAQSQYHYETKEEQERITSFYPLLDSLITGTDQRFEQESCDIVTAVGKLLNLEIPKCDLEILANKFKVSVDELEAEGKLLREYDGPTPKG
;
A
#
# COMPACT_ATOMS: atom_id res chain seq x y z
N MET A 1 8.82 -5.43 11.78
CA MET A 1 8.60 -4.01 11.40
C MET A 1 9.79 -3.30 10.77
N ALA A 2 11.05 -3.55 11.19
CA ALA A 2 12.22 -2.85 10.65
C ALA A 2 12.38 -2.99 9.11
N VAL A 3 12.16 -4.20 8.57
CA VAL A 3 12.22 -4.46 7.12
C VAL A 3 11.16 -3.66 6.36
N VAL A 4 9.93 -3.60 6.87
CA VAL A 4 8.82 -2.84 6.27
C VAL A 4 9.12 -1.34 6.26
N LYS A 5 9.64 -0.81 7.38
CA LYS A 5 10.06 0.61 7.46
C LYS A 5 11.19 0.91 6.48
N SER A 6 12.16 0.01 6.33
CA SER A 6 13.24 0.15 5.36
C SER A 6 12.70 0.20 3.92
N LEU A 7 11.82 -0.74 3.56
CA LEU A 7 11.15 -0.76 2.25
C LEU A 7 10.39 0.54 1.97
N ARG A 8 9.57 0.99 2.92
CA ARG A 8 8.83 2.25 2.82
C ARG A 8 9.77 3.43 2.54
N ASN A 9 10.86 3.54 3.31
CA ASN A 9 11.82 4.63 3.16
C ASN A 9 12.52 4.58 1.79
N SER A 10 12.85 3.39 1.29
CA SER A 10 13.38 3.23 -0.07
C SER A 10 12.40 3.71 -1.13
N LEU A 11 11.11 3.38 -1.03
CA LEU A 11 10.08 3.85 -1.96
C LEU A 11 9.93 5.38 -1.93
N VAL A 12 9.96 5.99 -0.74
CA VAL A 12 9.92 7.45 -0.58
C VAL A 12 11.16 8.11 -1.19
N SER A 13 12.34 7.50 -1.03
CA SER A 13 13.58 7.97 -1.66
C SER A 13 13.47 7.95 -3.19
N MET A 14 13.00 6.84 -3.77
CA MET A 14 12.78 6.71 -5.21
C MET A 14 11.78 7.74 -5.75
N ARG A 15 10.78 8.12 -4.93
CA ARG A 15 9.76 9.11 -5.28
C ARG A 15 10.30 10.55 -5.29
N SER A 16 11.28 10.82 -4.43
CA SER A 16 11.83 12.15 -4.16
C SER A 16 13.06 12.48 -5.00
N ASP A 17 13.75 11.45 -5.50
CA ASP A 17 14.92 11.57 -6.36
C ASP A 17 14.51 11.70 -7.84
N PRO A 18 14.70 12.87 -8.49
CA PRO A 18 14.38 13.06 -9.90
C PRO A 18 15.22 12.20 -10.84
N ASP A 19 16.48 11.92 -10.47
CA ASP A 19 17.46 11.25 -11.32
C ASP A 19 17.22 9.73 -11.34
N TYR A 20 16.63 9.20 -10.26
CA TYR A 20 16.30 7.77 -10.15
C TYR A 20 15.40 7.31 -11.30
N PHE A 21 14.30 8.03 -11.56
CA PHE A 21 13.41 7.68 -12.68
C PHE A 21 14.09 7.84 -14.03
N GLN A 22 14.91 8.89 -14.19
CA GLN A 22 15.61 9.16 -15.44
C GLN A 22 16.53 8.00 -15.83
N SER A 23 17.26 7.44 -14.86
CA SER A 23 18.12 6.27 -15.09
C SER A 23 17.35 5.04 -15.58
N ILE A 24 16.19 4.76 -14.96
CA ILE A 24 15.31 3.65 -15.34
C ILE A 24 14.75 3.88 -16.75
N PHE A 25 14.30 5.10 -17.03
CA PHE A 25 13.73 5.45 -18.32
C PHE A 25 14.77 5.29 -19.45
N TYR A 26 16.00 5.75 -19.21
CA TYR A 26 17.11 5.60 -20.15
C TYR A 26 17.44 4.13 -20.43
N ASP A 27 17.49 3.29 -19.40
CA ASP A 27 17.72 1.85 -19.57
C ASP A 27 16.59 1.17 -20.36
N CYS A 28 15.34 1.59 -20.14
CA CYS A 28 14.20 1.14 -20.94
C CYS A 28 14.32 1.58 -22.40
N GLU A 29 14.64 2.85 -22.65
CA GLU A 29 14.83 3.40 -24.00
C GLU A 29 15.95 2.69 -24.77
N LYS A 30 17.08 2.46 -24.09
CA LYS A 30 18.19 1.69 -24.64
C LYS A 30 17.75 0.28 -25.05
N LYS A 31 17.05 -0.44 -24.18
CA LYS A 31 16.52 -1.78 -24.50
C LYS A 31 15.51 -1.75 -25.66
N CYS A 32 14.63 -0.75 -25.71
CA CYS A 32 13.71 -0.59 -26.83
C CYS A 32 14.47 -0.41 -28.14
N THR A 33 15.52 0.42 -28.13
CA THR A 33 16.39 0.66 -29.29
C THR A 33 17.11 -0.63 -29.73
N GLU A 34 17.71 -1.37 -28.79
CA GLU A 34 18.39 -2.66 -29.07
C GLU A 34 17.46 -3.71 -29.69
N ASN A 35 16.16 -3.67 -29.35
CA ASN A 35 15.16 -4.61 -29.83
C ASN A 35 14.31 -4.08 -30.99
N ASN A 36 14.66 -2.92 -31.57
CA ASN A 36 13.88 -2.24 -32.63
C ASN A 36 12.40 -2.02 -32.26
N ILE A 37 12.13 -1.76 -30.98
CA ILE A 37 10.79 -1.43 -30.47
C ILE A 37 10.60 0.09 -30.56
N ALA A 38 9.62 0.52 -31.35
CA ALA A 38 9.28 1.93 -31.47
C ALA A 38 8.67 2.46 -30.16
N ILE A 39 9.26 3.53 -29.63
CA ILE A 39 8.72 4.24 -28.47
C ILE A 39 7.56 5.13 -28.93
N PRO A 40 6.35 4.97 -28.35
CA PRO A 40 5.22 5.75 -28.76
C PRO A 40 5.41 7.23 -28.40
N PRO A 41 4.95 8.16 -29.25
CA PRO A 41 5.03 9.59 -28.96
C PRO A 41 4.15 9.97 -27.77
N VAL A 42 4.42 11.14 -27.21
CA VAL A 42 3.64 11.71 -26.10
C VAL A 42 2.16 11.77 -26.47
N ARG A 43 1.29 11.22 -25.61
CA ARG A 43 -0.16 11.25 -25.86
C ARG A 43 -0.68 12.68 -25.71
N LYS A 44 -1.11 13.29 -26.81
CA LYS A 44 -1.92 14.50 -26.78
C LYS A 44 -3.34 14.13 -26.36
N ARG A 45 -3.75 14.50 -25.14
CA ARG A 45 -5.16 14.37 -24.74
C ARG A 45 -6.01 15.29 -25.62
N LYS A 46 -7.19 14.82 -26.06
CA LYS A 46 -8.18 15.70 -26.70
C LYS A 46 -8.57 16.77 -25.67
N PRO A 47 -8.52 18.06 -26.02
CA PRO A 47 -8.82 19.12 -25.07
C PRO A 47 -10.30 19.09 -24.69
N PHE A 48 -10.58 19.28 -23.40
CA PHE A 48 -11.92 19.66 -22.93
C PHE A 48 -11.95 21.19 -22.96
N VAL A 49 -12.47 21.77 -24.04
CA VAL A 49 -12.58 23.22 -24.17
C VAL A 49 -13.98 23.63 -23.70
N LEU A 50 -14.05 24.37 -22.60
CA LEU A 50 -15.22 25.22 -22.36
C LEU A 50 -15.16 26.32 -23.42
N LEU A 51 -16.19 26.46 -24.26
CA LEU A 51 -16.15 27.26 -25.51
C LEU A 51 -15.70 28.73 -25.36
N ASP A 52 -15.72 29.30 -24.15
CA ASP A 52 -15.57 30.74 -23.91
C ASP A 52 -14.23 31.21 -23.34
N GLU A 53 -13.31 30.33 -22.92
CA GLU A 53 -12.03 30.76 -22.36
C GLU A 53 -10.87 30.44 -23.31
N ALA A 54 -10.06 31.47 -23.61
CA ALA A 54 -8.86 31.36 -24.42
C ALA A 54 -8.01 30.16 -23.97
N ALA A 55 -7.60 29.35 -24.94
CA ALA A 55 -6.97 28.02 -24.80
C ALA A 55 -5.60 27.97 -24.09
N GLN A 56 -5.26 28.92 -23.22
CA GLN A 56 -3.93 29.09 -22.62
C GLN A 56 -3.70 28.28 -21.33
N SER A 57 -4.70 27.61 -20.77
CA SER A 57 -4.56 26.83 -19.53
C SER A 57 -4.26 25.34 -19.74
N GLN A 58 -4.01 24.89 -20.98
CA GLN A 58 -3.81 23.46 -21.28
C GLN A 58 -2.36 23.04 -21.01
N TYR A 59 -2.18 22.15 -20.03
CA TYR A 59 -0.90 21.50 -19.78
C TYR A 59 -0.67 20.36 -20.79
N HIS A 60 0.51 20.35 -21.39
CA HIS A 60 0.99 19.29 -22.26
C HIS A 60 2.32 18.76 -21.71
N TYR A 61 2.50 17.44 -21.74
CA TYR A 61 3.80 16.84 -21.44
C TYR A 61 4.79 17.16 -22.57
N GLU A 62 6.00 17.54 -22.21
CA GLU A 62 7.05 17.88 -23.17
C GLU A 62 7.75 16.62 -23.68
N THR A 63 8.03 15.68 -22.80
CA THR A 63 8.76 14.45 -23.11
C THR A 63 7.99 13.19 -22.73
N LYS A 64 8.34 12.07 -23.37
CA LYS A 64 7.78 10.77 -23.02
C LYS A 64 8.20 10.33 -21.62
N GLU A 65 9.42 10.69 -21.22
CA GLU A 65 9.93 10.53 -19.87
C GLU A 65 9.02 11.24 -18.86
N GLU A 66 8.74 12.53 -19.06
CA GLU A 66 7.88 13.31 -18.17
C GLU A 66 6.48 12.71 -18.08
N GLN A 67 5.91 12.32 -19.24
CA GLN A 67 4.62 11.66 -19.29
C GLN A 67 4.60 10.41 -18.40
N GLU A 68 5.51 9.45 -18.62
CA GLU A 68 5.51 8.18 -17.88
C GLU A 68 5.85 8.37 -16.39
N ARG A 69 6.71 9.34 -16.07
CA ARG A 69 7.03 9.70 -14.68
C ARG A 69 5.77 10.09 -13.91
N ILE A 70 4.98 11.00 -14.49
CA ILE A 70 3.81 11.59 -13.85
C ILE A 70 2.60 10.64 -13.90
N THR A 71 2.37 9.95 -15.01
CA THR A 71 1.15 9.15 -15.19
C THR A 71 1.27 7.72 -14.67
N SER A 72 2.48 7.20 -14.54
CA SER A 72 2.72 5.78 -14.28
C SER A 72 3.59 5.59 -13.03
N PHE A 73 4.79 6.17 -13.02
CA PHE A 73 5.79 5.91 -11.96
C PHE A 73 5.39 6.48 -10.60
N TYR A 74 5.08 7.77 -10.53
CA TYR A 74 4.69 8.42 -9.28
C TYR A 74 3.41 7.83 -8.69
N PRO A 75 2.31 7.63 -9.44
CA PRO A 75 1.11 6.99 -8.90
C PRO A 75 1.36 5.57 -8.37
N LEU A 76 2.23 4.79 -9.03
CA LEU A 76 2.61 3.47 -8.55
C LEU A 76 3.32 3.56 -7.19
N LEU A 77 4.32 4.42 -7.05
CA LEU A 77 5.04 4.61 -5.79
C LEU A 77 4.11 5.12 -4.69
N ASP A 78 3.26 6.10 -4.98
CA ASP A 78 2.30 6.66 -4.03
C ASP A 78 1.32 5.58 -3.54
N SER A 79 0.86 4.70 -4.44
CA SER A 79 0.01 3.56 -4.09
C SER A 79 0.75 2.53 -3.23
N LEU A 80 2.02 2.24 -3.52
CA LEU A 80 2.82 1.28 -2.75
C LEU A 80 3.13 1.80 -1.35
N ILE A 81 3.48 3.08 -1.23
CA ILE A 81 3.73 3.77 0.05
C ILE A 81 2.45 3.76 0.88
N THR A 82 1.34 4.23 0.31
CA THR A 82 0.04 4.30 1.01
C THR A 82 -0.43 2.92 1.43
N GLY A 83 -0.34 1.93 0.54
CA GLY A 83 -0.71 0.55 0.86
C GLY A 83 0.16 -0.07 1.95
N THR A 84 1.45 0.27 2.00
CA THR A 84 2.35 -0.16 3.07
C THR A 84 1.96 0.47 4.40
N ASP A 85 1.72 1.77 4.41
CA ASP A 85 1.34 2.51 5.62
C ASP A 85 0.03 1.98 6.21
N GLN A 86 -0.98 1.74 5.38
CA GLN A 86 -2.27 1.20 5.83
C GLN A 86 -2.17 -0.24 6.37
N ARG A 87 -1.44 -1.12 5.67
CA ARG A 87 -1.34 -2.55 6.06
C ARG A 87 -0.51 -2.76 7.32
N PHE A 88 0.46 -1.89 7.55
CA PHE A 88 1.39 -1.97 8.67
C PHE A 88 1.20 -0.82 9.65
N GLU A 89 0.00 -0.23 9.64
CA GLU A 89 -0.46 0.68 10.68
C GLU A 89 -0.44 -0.05 12.03
N GLN A 90 -0.14 0.71 13.09
CA GLN A 90 0.00 0.16 14.43
C GLN A 90 -1.23 -0.64 14.85
N GLU A 91 -2.43 -0.16 14.56
CA GLU A 91 -3.69 -0.88 14.82
C GLU A 91 -3.74 -2.25 14.13
N SER A 92 -3.35 -2.34 12.85
CA SER A 92 -3.34 -3.60 12.10
C SER A 92 -2.33 -4.60 12.70
N CYS A 93 -1.15 -4.13 13.10
CA CYS A 93 -0.15 -4.96 13.77
C CYS A 93 -0.62 -5.43 15.15
N ASP A 94 -1.29 -4.55 15.91
CA ASP A 94 -1.80 -4.85 17.23
C ASP A 94 -2.93 -5.90 17.16
N ILE A 95 -3.85 -5.79 16.18
CA ILE A 95 -4.88 -6.79 15.92
C ILE A 95 -4.25 -8.14 15.55
N VAL A 96 -3.30 -8.18 14.60
CA VAL A 96 -2.63 -9.43 14.21
C VAL A 96 -1.93 -10.07 15.42
N THR A 97 -1.27 -9.27 16.26
CA THR A 97 -0.62 -9.74 17.48
C THR A 97 -1.64 -10.30 18.47
N ALA A 98 -2.75 -9.59 18.68
CA ALA A 98 -3.82 -10.01 19.58
C ALA A 98 -4.49 -11.32 19.10
N VAL A 99 -4.75 -11.47 17.80
CA VAL A 99 -5.27 -12.72 17.21
C VAL A 99 -4.27 -13.86 17.38
N GLY A 100 -2.97 -13.61 17.18
CA GLY A 100 -1.94 -14.64 17.41
C GLY A 100 -1.92 -15.13 18.85
N LYS A 101 -2.07 -14.22 19.82
CA LYS A 101 -2.21 -14.57 21.25
C LYS A 101 -3.53 -15.29 21.54
N LEU A 102 -4.61 -14.95 20.84
CA LEU A 102 -5.92 -15.63 20.94
C LEU A 102 -5.83 -17.10 20.56
N LEU A 103 -5.12 -17.41 19.48
CA LEU A 103 -4.91 -18.78 19.04
C LEU A 103 -4.14 -19.63 20.06
N ASN A 104 -3.26 -19.00 20.85
CA ASN A 104 -2.55 -19.66 21.95
C ASN A 104 -3.35 -19.65 23.26
N LEU A 105 -4.55 -19.04 23.28
CA LEU A 105 -5.40 -18.82 24.45
C LEU A 105 -4.72 -18.05 25.61
N GLU A 106 -3.59 -17.40 25.35
CA GLU A 106 -2.81 -16.60 26.30
C GLU A 106 -2.91 -15.11 25.96
N ILE A 107 -4.10 -14.53 26.17
CA ILE A 107 -4.37 -13.14 25.81
C ILE A 107 -4.41 -12.24 27.04
N PRO A 108 -3.57 -11.19 27.10
CA PRO A 108 -3.69 -10.11 28.06
C PRO A 108 -4.98 -9.29 27.85
N LYS A 109 -5.54 -8.73 28.92
CA LYS A 109 -6.78 -7.93 28.84
C LYS A 109 -6.74 -6.78 27.83
N CYS A 110 -5.60 -6.10 27.69
CA CYS A 110 -5.44 -5.03 26.71
C CYS A 110 -5.60 -5.52 25.25
N ASP A 111 -5.17 -6.75 24.95
CA ASP A 111 -5.33 -7.34 23.62
C ASP A 111 -6.78 -7.82 23.39
N LEU A 112 -7.48 -8.25 24.45
CA LEU A 112 -8.93 -8.55 24.37
C LEU A 112 -9.74 -7.30 24.00
N GLU A 113 -9.41 -6.15 24.56
CA GLU A 113 -10.07 -4.88 24.25
C GLU A 113 -9.88 -4.49 22.77
N ILE A 114 -8.69 -4.73 22.21
CA ILE A 114 -8.40 -4.49 20.78
C ILE A 114 -9.28 -5.38 19.91
N LEU A 115 -9.37 -6.68 20.23
CA LEU A 115 -10.20 -7.64 19.50
C LEU A 115 -11.69 -7.31 19.64
N ALA A 116 -12.16 -7.03 20.84
CA ALA A 116 -13.53 -6.65 21.13
C ALA A 116 -13.97 -5.42 20.34
N ASN A 117 -13.12 -4.38 20.33
CA ASN A 117 -13.36 -3.16 19.58
C ASN A 117 -13.38 -3.40 18.06
N LYS A 118 -12.52 -4.30 17.56
CA LYS A 118 -12.44 -4.62 16.13
C LYS A 118 -13.63 -5.45 15.64
N PHE A 119 -13.96 -6.52 16.36
CA PHE A 119 -15.00 -7.47 15.98
C PHE A 119 -16.39 -7.09 16.51
N LYS A 120 -16.49 -6.01 17.30
CA LYS A 120 -17.73 -5.51 17.91
C LYS A 120 -18.39 -6.56 18.80
N VAL A 121 -17.58 -7.18 19.65
CA VAL A 121 -18.01 -8.19 20.64
C VAL A 121 -17.75 -7.69 22.06
N SER A 122 -18.41 -8.28 23.06
CA SER A 122 -18.17 -7.95 24.46
C SER A 122 -16.81 -8.47 24.92
N VAL A 123 -16.05 -7.62 25.64
CA VAL A 123 -14.78 -8.00 26.26
C VAL A 123 -15.00 -9.11 27.28
N ASP A 124 -16.06 -9.00 28.09
CA ASP A 124 -16.35 -9.97 29.16
C ASP A 124 -16.76 -11.34 28.59
N GLU A 125 -17.54 -11.35 27.49
CA GLU A 125 -17.91 -12.59 26.79
C GLU A 125 -16.69 -13.25 26.17
N LEU A 126 -15.82 -12.45 25.52
CA LEU A 126 -14.59 -12.95 24.91
C LEU A 126 -13.61 -13.50 25.96
N GLU A 127 -13.50 -12.84 27.12
CA GLU A 127 -12.69 -13.32 28.24
C GLU A 127 -13.24 -14.62 28.84
N ALA A 128 -14.56 -14.71 29.00
CA ALA A 128 -15.22 -15.91 29.52
C ALA A 128 -15.03 -17.10 28.58
N GLU A 129 -15.26 -16.92 27.27
CA GLU A 129 -15.07 -17.96 26.26
C GLU A 129 -13.62 -18.45 26.22
N GLY A 130 -12.65 -17.51 26.27
CA GLY A 130 -11.23 -17.85 26.31
C GLY A 130 -10.78 -18.60 27.58
N LYS A 131 -11.51 -18.47 28.70
CA LYS A 131 -11.27 -19.28 29.91
C LYS A 131 -11.86 -20.68 29.75
N LEU A 132 -13.11 -20.77 29.27
CA LEU A 132 -13.77 -22.04 29.00
C LEU A 132 -12.95 -22.92 28.04
N LEU A 133 -12.45 -22.34 26.95
CA LEU A 133 -11.62 -23.04 25.97
C LEU A 133 -10.27 -23.52 26.52
N ARG A 134 -9.71 -22.85 27.53
CA ARG A 134 -8.47 -23.30 28.19
C ARG A 134 -8.68 -24.47 29.12
N GLU A 135 -9.81 -24.48 29.81
CA GLU A 135 -10.17 -25.55 30.75
C GLU A 135 -10.83 -26.75 30.04
N TYR A 136 -11.13 -26.61 28.75
CA TYR A 136 -11.77 -27.64 27.96
C TYR A 136 -10.80 -28.79 27.61
N ASP A 137 -10.99 -29.93 28.27
CA ASP A 137 -10.22 -31.17 28.10
C ASP A 137 -10.83 -32.12 27.03
N GLY A 138 -11.81 -31.64 26.26
CA GLY A 138 -12.53 -32.42 25.25
C GLY A 138 -11.89 -32.37 23.85
N PRO A 139 -12.35 -33.20 22.91
CA PRO A 139 -11.86 -33.14 21.53
C PRO A 139 -12.19 -31.77 20.93
N THR A 140 -11.20 -31.14 20.29
CA THR A 140 -11.32 -29.82 19.67
C THR A 140 -12.57 -29.76 18.80
N PRO A 141 -13.48 -28.78 19.00
CA PRO A 141 -14.66 -28.64 18.17
C PRO A 141 -14.23 -28.45 16.72
N LYS A 142 -14.68 -29.34 15.84
CA LYS A 142 -14.51 -29.14 14.39
C LYS A 142 -15.49 -28.04 13.99
N GLY A 143 -14.96 -26.85 13.74
CA GLY A 143 -15.68 -25.77 13.05
C GLY A 143 -16.04 -26.16 11.63
#